data_AF-A0A7K4H870-F1
#
_entry.id   AF-A0A7K4H870-F1
#
_cell.length_a   1.000
_cell.length_b   1.000
_cell.length_c   1.000
_cell.angle_alpha   90.00
_cell.angle_beta   90.00
_cell.angle_gamma   90.00
#
_symmetry.space_group_name_H-M   'P 1'
#
loop_
_entity.id
_entity.type
_entity.pdbx_description
1 polymer ?
#
loop_
_entity_poly.entity_id
_entity_poly.type
_entity_poly.pdbx_seq_one_letter_code
_entity_poly.pdbx_strand_id
1 'polypeptide(L)'
;MSNFFKIYTLTPWDSLNSKILTEVKLYPLKDIFKTFPIIEPEFFDDILSNLYKFKHYSWVESIKRIVGPNAEDYDIKPWNFVWGMDNERRIYQLLLQKTEEKAILVALAPPELGKLFKQYKKEAILRTLSLLN
;
A
#
# COMPACT_ATOMS: atom_id res chain seq x y z
N MET A 1 -16.52 3.86 -14.32
CA MET A 1 -15.65 2.71 -13.98
C MET A 1 -14.47 3.30 -13.21
N SER A 2 -14.23 2.86 -11.97
CA SER A 2 -13.06 3.33 -11.19
C SER A 2 -11.80 2.78 -11.84
N ASN A 3 -10.89 3.67 -12.23
CA ASN A 3 -9.60 3.23 -12.73
C ASN A 3 -8.69 2.88 -11.53
N PHE A 4 -7.92 1.80 -11.67
CA PHE A 4 -7.01 1.35 -10.61
C PHE A 4 -5.63 2.00 -10.78
N PHE A 5 -4.92 2.17 -9.68
CA PHE A 5 -3.47 2.33 -9.74
C PHE A 5 -2.85 1.00 -10.14
N LYS A 6 -1.91 1.02 -11.08
CA LYS A 6 -1.13 -0.15 -11.48
C LYS A 6 0.30 0.03 -11.01
N ILE A 7 0.74 -0.87 -10.15
CA ILE A 7 2.13 -0.93 -9.69
C ILE A 7 2.79 -2.12 -10.37
N TYR A 8 3.92 -1.87 -11.01
CA TYR A 8 4.75 -2.92 -11.56
C TYR A 8 5.90 -3.17 -10.59
N THR A 9 5.94 -4.38 -10.03
CA THR A 9 6.85 -4.74 -8.95
C THR A 9 7.50 -6.11 -9.23
N LEU A 10 8.76 -6.29 -8.82
CA LEU A 10 9.36 -7.63 -8.76
C LEU A 10 8.97 -8.30 -7.43
N THR A 11 8.67 -9.59 -7.47
CA THR A 11 8.25 -10.38 -6.30
C THR A 11 9.38 -11.33 -5.85
N PRO A 12 10.45 -10.83 -5.20
CA PRO A 12 11.63 -11.63 -4.88
C PRO A 12 11.35 -12.80 -3.90
N TRP A 13 10.26 -12.75 -3.13
CA TRP A 13 9.83 -13.84 -2.25
C TRP A 13 9.19 -15.02 -2.99
N ASP A 14 8.71 -14.80 -4.21
CA ASP A 14 8.28 -15.87 -5.10
C ASP A 14 9.54 -16.37 -5.83
N SER A 15 10.16 -17.43 -5.29
CA SER A 15 11.38 -17.99 -5.86
C SER A 15 11.23 -18.42 -7.32
N LEU A 16 10.00 -18.75 -7.76
CA LEU A 16 9.69 -19.13 -9.13
C LEU A 16 9.57 -17.90 -10.05
N ASN A 17 9.06 -16.79 -9.52
CA ASN A 17 8.77 -15.57 -10.29
C ASN A 17 9.61 -14.35 -9.89
N SER A 18 10.72 -14.56 -9.18
CA SER A 18 11.57 -13.50 -8.60
C SER A 18 12.09 -12.45 -9.60
N LYS A 19 12.17 -12.80 -10.90
CA LYS A 19 12.59 -11.91 -11.99
C LYS A 19 11.43 -11.44 -12.88
N ILE A 20 10.21 -11.87 -12.62
CA ILE A 20 9.04 -11.53 -13.43
C ILE A 20 8.39 -10.27 -12.87
N LEU A 21 8.11 -9.34 -13.78
CA LEU A 21 7.40 -8.12 -13.46
C LEU A 21 5.93 -8.45 -13.19
N THR A 22 5.50 -8.23 -11.95
CA THR A 22 4.12 -8.47 -11.52
C THR A 22 3.35 -7.15 -11.54
N GLU A 23 2.17 -7.15 -12.15
CA GLU A 23 1.22 -6.03 -12.08
C GLU A 23 0.30 -6.20 -10.86
N VAL A 24 0.35 -5.25 -9.95
CA VAL A 24 -0.56 -5.14 -8.80
C VAL A 24 -1.53 -4.00 -9.05
N LYS A 25 -2.83 -4.29 -8.95
CA LYS A 25 -3.90 -3.30 -9.10
C LYS A 25 -4.38 -2.85 -7.73
N LEU A 26 -4.28 -1.55 -7.46
CA LEU A 26 -4.72 -0.94 -6.21
C LEU A 26 -5.91 -0.02 -6.44
N TYR A 27 -6.87 -0.09 -5.54
CA TYR A 27 -8.05 0.75 -5.56
C TYR A 27 -7.71 2.13 -4.99
N PRO A 28 -7.96 3.23 -5.74
CA PRO A 28 -7.66 4.57 -5.28
C PRO A 28 -8.55 4.96 -4.10
N LEU A 29 -7.94 5.47 -3.03
CA LEU A 29 -8.70 5.93 -1.87
C LEU A 29 -9.52 7.18 -2.15
N LYS A 30 -9.19 7.95 -3.20
CA LYS A 30 -9.99 9.10 -3.65
C LYS A 30 -11.43 8.71 -4.02
N ASP A 31 -11.64 7.46 -4.43
CA ASP A 31 -12.98 6.95 -4.77
C ASP A 31 -13.77 6.51 -3.53
N ILE A 32 -13.08 6.36 -2.39
CA ILE A 32 -13.66 6.01 -1.09
C ILE A 32 -13.91 7.27 -0.27
N PHE A 33 -12.86 8.08 -0.15
CA PHE A 33 -12.80 9.31 0.58
C PHE A 33 -12.54 10.46 -0.39
N LYS A 34 -13.22 11.60 -0.21
CA LYS A 34 -12.93 12.80 -1.02
C LYS A 34 -11.51 13.35 -0.80
N THR A 35 -10.84 12.91 0.27
CA THR A 35 -9.50 13.34 0.70
C THR A 35 -8.67 12.11 1.10
N PHE A 36 -7.36 12.17 0.92
CA PHE A 36 -6.47 11.07 1.31
C PHE A 36 -6.18 11.10 2.82
N PRO A 37 -6.19 9.94 3.50
CA PRO A 37 -5.73 9.84 4.88
C PRO A 37 -4.25 10.23 5.01
N ILE A 38 -3.96 11.10 5.98
CA ILE A 38 -2.61 11.51 6.34
C ILE A 38 -2.16 10.66 7.53
N ILE A 39 -0.93 10.17 7.44
CA ILE A 39 -0.25 9.37 8.44
C ILE A 39 0.98 10.17 8.88
N GLU A 40 1.17 10.26 10.20
CA GLU A 40 2.35 10.92 10.77
C GLU A 40 3.63 10.17 10.39
N PRO A 41 4.73 10.88 10.08
CA PRO A 41 6.00 10.25 9.68
C PRO A 41 6.50 9.20 10.67
N GLU A 42 6.39 9.48 11.97
CA GLU A 42 6.86 8.60 13.04
C GLU A 42 6.11 7.28 13.03
N PHE A 43 4.78 7.34 12.90
CA PHE A 43 3.95 6.14 12.80
C PHE A 43 4.21 5.36 11.51
N PHE A 44 4.49 6.05 10.40
CA PHE A 44 4.89 5.39 9.16
C PHE A 44 6.24 4.67 9.31
N ASP A 45 7.21 5.30 9.96
CA ASP A 45 8.52 4.72 10.21
C ASP A 45 8.44 3.53 11.19
N ASP A 46 7.52 3.56 12.16
CA ASP A 46 7.19 2.43 13.02
C ASP A 46 6.61 1.26 12.22
N ILE A 47 5.64 1.51 11.33
CA ILE A 47 5.10 0.49 10.42
C ILE A 47 6.25 -0.15 9.63
N LEU A 48 7.10 0.66 8.99
CA LEU A 48 8.23 0.13 8.23
C LEU A 48 9.16 -0.72 9.11
N SER A 49 9.54 -0.22 10.29
CA SER A 49 10.39 -0.93 11.26
C SER A 49 9.83 -2.30 11.62
N ASN A 50 8.52 -2.41 11.81
CA ASN A 50 7.88 -3.66 12.20
C ASN A 50 7.72 -4.62 11.02
N LEU A 51 7.46 -4.11 9.81
CA LEU A 51 7.50 -4.92 8.59
C LEU A 51 8.88 -5.60 8.40
N TYR A 52 9.98 -4.97 8.81
CA TYR A 52 11.31 -5.59 8.77
C TYR A 52 11.55 -6.63 9.87
N LYS A 53 10.95 -6.44 11.05
CA LYS A 53 11.15 -7.34 12.20
C LYS A 53 10.38 -8.64 12.06
N PHE A 54 9.18 -8.61 11.48
CA PHE A 54 8.34 -9.79 11.36
C PHE A 54 8.49 -10.47 9.99
N LYS A 55 8.93 -11.72 9.99
CA LYS A 55 9.20 -12.53 8.78
C LYS A 55 8.00 -12.74 7.83
N HIS A 56 6.77 -12.45 8.27
CA HIS A 56 5.57 -12.57 7.45
C HIS A 56 5.22 -11.28 6.69
N TYR A 57 5.95 -10.20 6.94
CA TYR A 57 5.84 -8.94 6.22
C TYR A 57 6.95 -8.84 5.18
N SER A 58 6.58 -8.49 3.94
CA SER A 58 7.54 -8.37 2.83
C SER A 58 7.54 -6.92 2.37
N TRP A 59 8.55 -6.16 2.79
CA TRP A 59 8.80 -4.85 2.20
C TRP A 59 9.57 -5.01 0.90
N VAL A 60 9.14 -4.31 -0.15
CA VAL A 60 9.76 -4.43 -1.46
C VAL A 60 10.13 -3.06 -2.00
N GLU A 61 11.43 -2.77 -1.99
CA GLU A 61 12.04 -1.75 -2.87
C GLU A 61 12.08 -2.24 -4.33
N SER A 62 10.95 -2.73 -4.85
CA SER A 62 10.90 -3.34 -6.18
C SER A 62 9.92 -2.69 -7.13
N ILE A 63 9.33 -1.56 -6.75
CA ILE A 63 8.54 -0.75 -7.69
C ILE A 63 9.45 -0.38 -8.86
N LYS A 64 9.05 -0.80 -10.06
CA LYS A 64 9.69 -0.45 -11.33
C LYS A 64 8.93 0.64 -12.09
N ARG A 65 7.62 0.74 -11.87
CA ARG A 65 6.75 1.73 -12.51
C ARG A 65 5.43 1.87 -11.75
N ILE A 66 4.90 3.08 -11.69
CA ILE A 66 3.60 3.39 -11.11
C ILE A 66 2.77 4.10 -12.16
N VAL A 67 1.63 3.51 -12.52
CA VAL A 67 0.68 4.13 -13.44
C VAL A 67 -0.59 4.46 -12.67
N GLY A 68 -0.94 5.74 -12.65
CA GLY A 68 -2.13 6.26 -12.01
C GLY A 68 -3.42 5.88 -12.74
N PRO A 69 -4.57 6.15 -12.11
CA PRO A 69 -5.90 5.83 -12.65
C PRO A 69 -6.19 6.53 -13.98
N ASN A 70 -5.56 7.68 -14.26
CA ASN A 70 -5.74 8.41 -15.52
C ASN A 70 -4.67 8.08 -16.57
N ALA A 71 -3.96 6.96 -16.43
CA ALA A 71 -2.79 6.60 -17.24
C ALA A 71 -1.60 7.57 -17.12
N GLU A 72 -1.55 8.30 -16.00
CA GLU A 72 -0.41 9.15 -15.62
C GLU A 72 0.75 8.26 -15.14
N ASP A 73 1.96 8.50 -15.63
CA ASP A 73 3.17 7.82 -15.14
C ASP A 73 3.79 8.64 -14.01
N TYR A 74 4.11 7.99 -12.90
CA TYR A 74 4.67 8.64 -11.72
C TYR A 74 6.11 8.20 -11.50
N ASP A 75 6.95 9.16 -11.10
CA ASP A 75 8.28 8.85 -10.57
C ASP A 75 8.17 7.93 -9.36
N ILE A 76 9.09 6.96 -9.24
CA ILE A 76 9.05 5.95 -8.17
C ILE A 76 9.28 6.62 -6.81
N LYS A 77 10.18 7.59 -6.73
CA LYS A 77 10.32 8.43 -5.53
C LYS A 77 9.24 9.53 -5.58
N PRO A 78 8.40 9.70 -4.54
CA PRO A 78 8.61 9.26 -3.17
C PRO A 78 7.59 8.19 -2.68
N TRP A 79 7.24 7.25 -3.56
CA TRP A 79 6.22 6.25 -3.28
C TRP A 79 6.79 5.03 -2.56
N ASN A 80 5.98 4.50 -1.66
CA ASN A 80 6.26 3.33 -0.85
C ASN A 80 5.13 2.34 -1.03
N PHE A 81 5.46 1.13 -1.48
CA PHE A 81 4.52 0.04 -1.58
C PHE A 81 4.75 -0.93 -0.43
N VAL A 82 3.74 -1.04 0.42
CA VAL A 82 3.76 -1.92 1.59
C VAL A 82 2.93 -3.16 1.26
N TRP A 83 3.55 -4.32 1.42
CA TRP A 83 2.87 -5.60 1.36
C TRP A 83 2.92 -6.25 2.74
N GLY A 84 1.77 -6.20 3.41
CA GLY A 84 1.56 -6.82 4.71
C GLY A 84 0.78 -8.13 4.61
N MET A 85 1.02 -9.08 5.50
CA MET A 85 0.15 -10.23 5.71
C MET A 85 -0.03 -10.44 7.21
N ASP A 86 -1.27 -10.42 7.71
CA ASP A 86 -1.49 -10.62 9.14
C ASP A 86 -1.45 -12.11 9.56
N ASN A 87 -1.64 -12.34 10.86
CA ASN A 87 -1.65 -13.68 11.47
C ASN A 87 -2.75 -14.61 10.91
N GLU A 88 -3.82 -14.06 10.34
CA GLU A 88 -4.89 -14.82 9.68
C GLU A 88 -4.58 -15.07 8.19
N ARG A 89 -3.36 -14.75 7.73
CA ARG A 89 -2.93 -14.83 6.33
C ARG A 89 -3.73 -13.91 5.40
N ARG A 90 -4.32 -12.84 5.92
CA ARG A 90 -4.96 -11.81 5.10
C ARG A 90 -3.89 -10.88 4.57
N ILE A 91 -3.87 -10.69 3.26
CA ILE A 91 -2.90 -9.85 2.57
C ILE A 91 -3.43 -8.43 2.46
N TYR A 92 -2.60 -7.46 2.81
CA TYR A 92 -2.85 -6.04 2.66
C TYR A 92 -1.77 -5.41 1.81
N GLN A 93 -2.18 -4.70 0.78
CA GLN A 93 -1.29 -4.00 -0.12
C GLN A 93 -1.64 -2.52 -0.07
N LEU A 94 -0.69 -1.70 0.34
CA LEU A 94 -0.90 -0.27 0.57
C LEU A 94 0.11 0.52 -0.24
N LEU A 95 -0.37 1.52 -0.98
CA LEU A 95 0.46 2.50 -1.65
C LEU A 95 0.44 3.81 -0.89
N LEU A 96 1.61 4.21 -0.42
CA LEU A 96 1.83 5.43 0.33
C LEU A 96 2.74 6.37 -0.43
N GLN A 97 2.49 7.67 -0.32
CA GLN A 97 3.40 8.71 -0.78
C GLN A 97 4.03 9.34 0.46
N LYS A 98 5.35 9.18 0.64
CA LYS A 98 6.07 9.79 1.77
C LYS A 98 6.59 11.16 1.36
N THR A 99 6.44 12.15 2.22
CA THR A 99 7.11 13.45 2.14
C THR A 99 7.87 13.67 3.45
N GLU A 100 8.68 14.71 3.54
CA GLU A 100 9.44 15.01 4.76
C GLU A 100 8.53 15.19 5.99
N GLU A 101 7.33 15.73 5.79
CA GLU A 101 6.42 16.10 6.89
C GLU A 101 5.32 15.06 7.16
N LYS A 102 5.05 14.14 6.22
CA LYS A 102 3.90 13.21 6.30
C LYS A 102 3.98 12.06 5.32
N ALA A 103 3.29 10.97 5.63
CA ALA A 103 2.94 9.92 4.69
C ALA A 103 1.46 10.02 4.31
N ILE A 104 1.12 9.82 3.03
CA ILE A 104 -0.25 9.90 2.53
C ILE A 104 -0.63 8.52 2.02
N LEU A 105 -1.74 7.96 2.50
CA LEU A 105 -2.27 6.70 2.01
C LEU A 105 -3.13 6.95 0.76
N VAL A 106 -2.65 6.48 -0.40
CA VAL A 106 -3.22 6.85 -1.71
C VAL A 106 -4.09 5.76 -2.32
N ALA A 107 -3.66 4.50 -2.21
CA ALA A 107 -4.39 3.38 -2.77
C ALA A 107 -4.18 2.12 -1.93
N LEU A 108 -5.11 1.17 -2.05
CA LEU A 108 -5.06 -0.08 -1.30
C LEU A 108 -5.60 -1.28 -2.10
N ALA A 109 -5.21 -2.48 -1.68
CA ALA A 109 -5.85 -3.74 -2.03
C ALA A 109 -5.86 -4.67 -0.81
N PRO A 110 -6.85 -5.57 -0.69
CA PRO A 110 -7.92 -5.83 -1.67
C PRO A 110 -9.03 -4.75 -1.67
N PRO A 111 -9.79 -4.56 -2.76
CA PRO A 111 -10.84 -3.53 -2.85
C PRO A 111 -11.91 -3.63 -1.76
N GLU A 112 -12.13 -4.83 -1.21
CA GLU A 112 -13.03 -5.11 -0.09
C GLU A 112 -12.63 -4.34 1.17
N LEU A 113 -11.33 -4.17 1.41
CA LEU A 113 -10.83 -3.31 2.50
C LEU A 113 -11.30 -1.86 2.31
N GLY A 114 -11.42 -1.42 1.05
CA GLY A 114 -11.96 -0.11 0.72
C GLY A 114 -13.42 0.07 1.14
N LYS A 115 -14.22 -1.00 1.11
CA LYS A 115 -15.60 -0.98 1.63
C LYS A 115 -15.61 -0.82 3.14
N LEU A 116 -14.72 -1.50 3.86
CA LEU A 116 -14.56 -1.35 5.31
C LEU A 116 -14.14 0.07 5.67
N PHE A 117 -13.20 0.66 4.93
CA PHE A 117 -12.76 2.04 5.12
C PHE A 117 -13.90 3.02 4.84
N LYS A 118 -14.75 2.77 3.84
CA LYS A 118 -15.95 3.60 3.60
C LYS A 118 -16.92 3.57 4.77
N GLN A 119 -17.17 2.39 5.33
CA GLN A 119 -18.16 2.16 6.38
C GLN A 119 -17.69 2.67 7.75
N TYR A 120 -16.44 2.36 8.11
CA TYR A 120 -15.87 2.59 9.43
C TYR A 120 -14.77 3.65 9.46
N LYS A 121 -14.51 4.33 8.34
CA LYS A 121 -13.65 5.53 8.23
C LYS A 121 -12.32 5.39 8.97
N LYS A 122 -12.04 6.32 9.89
CA LYS A 122 -10.76 6.45 10.60
C LYS A 122 -10.48 5.21 11.46
N GLU A 123 -11.50 4.65 12.09
CA GLU A 123 -11.37 3.49 12.97
C GLU A 123 -10.87 2.25 12.20
N ALA A 124 -11.37 2.03 10.98
CA ALA A 124 -10.87 0.92 10.15
C ALA A 124 -9.44 1.15 9.68
N ILE A 125 -9.08 2.39 9.28
CA ILE A 125 -7.70 2.70 8.88
C ILE A 125 -6.75 2.44 10.05
N LEU A 126 -7.06 2.96 11.24
CA LEU A 126 -6.25 2.76 12.43
C LEU A 126 -6.09 1.27 12.76
N ARG A 127 -7.20 0.52 12.80
CA ARG A 127 -7.13 -0.92 13.09
C ARG A 127 -6.30 -1.68 12.07
N THR A 128 -6.46 -1.40 10.78
CA THR A 128 -5.67 -2.06 9.74
C THR A 128 -4.19 -1.73 9.85
N LEU A 129 -3.83 -0.46 10.07
CA LEU A 129 -2.43 -0.08 10.22
C LEU A 129 -1.82 -0.60 11.53
N SER A 130 -2.59 -0.68 12.62
CA SER A 130 -2.17 -1.29 13.88
C SER A 130 -1.98 -2.80 13.80
N LEU A 131 -2.57 -3.50 12.82
CA LEU A 131 -2.21 -4.89 12.58
C LEU A 131 -0.81 -5.03 11.97
N LEU A 132 -0.34 -3.98 11.29
CA LEU A 132 0.97 -3.92 10.62
C LEU A 132 2.07 -3.29 11.49
N ASN A 133 1.70 -2.67 12.62
CA ASN A 133 2.59 -2.16 13.66
C ASN A 133 2.71 -3.21 14.78
#